data_AF-A0A7C3CPX2-F1
#
_entry.id   AF-A0A7C3CPX2-F1
#
_cell.length_a   1.000
_cell.length_b   1.000
_cell.length_c   1.000
_cell.angle_alpha   90.00
_cell.angle_beta   90.00
_cell.angle_gamma   90.00
#
_symmetry.space_group_name_H-M   'P 1'
#
loop_
_entity.id
_entity.type
_entity.pdbx_description
1 polymer ?
#
loop_
_entity_poly.entity_id
_entity_poly.type
_entity_poly.pdbx_seq_one_letter_code
_entity_poly.pdbx_strand_id
1 'polypeptide(L)'
;MKFIKNHLMFILPLMAILLGIEFFLVFDRTTDTYEKGLKEGYTMLVVSKKPVELETFKTLNRHISSSEQIARDGIVSEVAKGVGKSTSAAIIKALP
;
A
#
# COMPACT_ATOMS: atom_id res chain seq x y z
N MET A 1 -25.78 -4.48 -48.13
CA MET A 1 -25.24 -5.62 -47.35
C MET A 1 -23.72 -5.78 -47.48
N LYS A 2 -23.14 -5.79 -48.69
CA LYS A 2 -21.69 -5.98 -48.90
C LYS A 2 -20.82 -4.85 -48.29
N PHE A 3 -21.25 -3.60 -48.41
CA PHE A 3 -20.55 -2.42 -47.86
C PHE A 3 -20.52 -2.42 -46.32
N ILE A 4 -21.67 -2.64 -45.69
CA ILE A 4 -21.80 -2.76 -44.22
C ILE A 4 -20.96 -3.93 -43.69
N LYS A 5 -21.02 -5.10 -44.35
CA LYS A 5 -20.22 -6.28 -43.97
C LYS A 5 -18.71 -6.01 -44.05
N ASN A 6 -18.26 -5.28 -45.08
CA ASN A 6 -16.85 -4.95 -45.25
C ASN A 6 -16.35 -3.95 -44.19
N HIS A 7 -17.16 -2.97 -43.79
CA HIS A 7 -16.76 -2.05 -42.71
C HIS A 7 -16.78 -2.70 -41.33
N LEU A 8 -17.80 -3.51 -41.02
CA LEU A 8 -17.85 -4.28 -39.77
C LEU A 8 -16.68 -5.25 -39.62
N MET A 9 -16.22 -5.85 -40.72
CA MET A 9 -15.06 -6.75 -40.71
C MET A 9 -13.76 -6.07 -40.26
N PHE A 10 -13.66 -4.75 -40.40
CA PHE A 10 -12.51 -3.95 -39.95
C PHE A 10 -12.74 -3.31 -38.58
N ILE A 11 -13.96 -2.85 -38.31
CA ILE A 11 -14.33 -2.21 -37.04
C ILE A 11 -14.28 -3.20 -35.87
N LEU A 12 -14.75 -4.43 -36.07
CA LEU A 12 -14.80 -5.43 -34.98
C LEU A 12 -13.41 -5.80 -34.43
N PRO A 13 -12.38 -6.08 -35.26
CA PRO A 13 -11.02 -6.28 -34.76
C PRO A 13 -10.44 -5.05 -34.05
N LEU A 14 -10.66 -3.85 -34.60
CA LEU A 14 -10.17 -2.62 -33.96
C LEU A 14 -10.82 -2.39 -32.60
N MET A 15 -12.12 -2.64 -32.49
CA MET A 15 -12.85 -2.59 -31.21
C MET A 15 -12.31 -3.61 -30.22
N ALA A 16 -12.01 -4.83 -30.66
CA ALA A 16 -11.44 -5.85 -29.80
C ALA A 16 -10.06 -5.45 -29.27
N ILE A 17 -9.20 -4.87 -30.12
CA ILE A 17 -7.88 -4.36 -29.72
C ILE A 17 -8.05 -3.21 -28.72
N LEU A 18 -8.92 -2.24 -29.02
CA LEU A 18 -9.17 -1.09 -28.15
C LEU A 18 -9.68 -1.56 -26.78
N LEU A 19 -10.62 -2.50 -26.77
CA LEU A 19 -11.17 -3.06 -25.53
C LEU A 19 -10.09 -3.82 -24.74
N GLY A 20 -9.21 -4.58 -25.41
CA GLY A 20 -8.08 -5.23 -24.76
C GLY A 20 -7.11 -4.24 -24.10
N ILE A 21 -6.79 -3.14 -24.79
CA ILE A 21 -5.95 -2.07 -24.23
C ILE A 21 -6.63 -1.40 -23.05
N GLU A 22 -7.93 -1.09 -23.17
CA GLU A 22 -8.68 -0.45 -22.09
C GLU A 22 -8.75 -1.34 -20.84
N PHE A 23 -9.01 -2.63 -21.01
CA PHE A 23 -8.98 -3.59 -19.91
C PHE A 23 -7.61 -3.63 -19.23
N PHE A 24 -6.52 -3.66 -20.00
CA PHE A 24 -5.17 -3.61 -19.45
C PHE A 24 -4.93 -2.33 -18.64
N LEU A 25 -5.26 -1.16 -19.20
CA LEU A 25 -5.04 0.13 -18.55
C LEU A 25 -5.87 0.29 -17.27
N VAL A 26 -7.12 -0.18 -17.26
CA VAL A 26 -7.98 -0.16 -16.07
C VAL A 26 -7.41 -1.08 -14.99
N PHE A 27 -6.97 -2.27 -15.36
CA PHE A 27 -6.40 -3.22 -14.41
C PHE A 27 -5.09 -2.71 -13.81
N ASP A 28 -4.22 -2.15 -14.63
CA ASP A 28 -2.95 -1.53 -14.22
C ASP A 28 -3.19 -0.39 -13.22
N ARG A 29 -4.06 0.57 -13.56
CA ARG A 29 -4.41 1.68 -12.65
C ARG A 29 -5.04 1.21 -11.35
N THR A 30 -5.92 0.21 -11.41
CA THR A 30 -6.59 -0.32 -10.22
C THR A 30 -5.58 -1.03 -9.30
N THR A 31 -4.68 -1.82 -9.88
CA THR A 31 -3.63 -2.52 -9.14
C THR A 31 -2.66 -1.53 -8.50
N ASP A 32 -2.17 -0.56 -9.26
CA ASP A 32 -1.27 0.49 -8.73
C ASP A 32 -1.93 1.29 -7.60
N THR A 33 -3.20 1.67 -7.76
CA THR A 33 -3.96 2.37 -6.71
C THR A 33 -4.09 1.51 -5.45
N TYR A 34 -4.38 0.22 -5.62
CA TYR A 34 -4.52 -0.71 -4.51
C TYR A 34 -3.18 -0.95 -3.79
N GLU A 35 -2.09 -1.14 -4.53
CA GLU A 35 -0.74 -1.29 -3.99
C GLU A 35 -0.28 -0.03 -3.23
N LYS A 36 -0.52 1.16 -3.78
CA LYS A 36 -0.25 2.42 -3.09
C LYS A 36 -1.06 2.54 -1.80
N GLY A 37 -2.35 2.21 -1.85
CA GLY A 37 -3.22 2.18 -0.66
C GLY A 37 -2.70 1.24 0.43
N LEU A 38 -2.18 0.07 0.07
CA LEU A 38 -1.56 -0.87 1.00
C LEU A 38 -0.24 -0.34 1.58
N LYS A 39 0.59 0.29 0.75
CA LYS A 39 1.90 0.80 1.14
C LYS A 39 1.80 2.04 2.04
N GLU A 40 0.86 2.93 1.77
CA GLU A 40 0.73 4.23 2.43
C GLU A 40 -0.34 4.22 3.54
N GLY A 41 -1.36 3.38 3.42
CA GLY A 41 -2.52 3.36 4.33
C GLY A 41 -2.34 2.51 5.58
N TYR A 42 -1.26 1.73 5.69
CA TYR A 42 -1.06 0.80 6.79
C TYR A 42 0.29 1.00 7.48
N THR A 43 0.23 1.23 8.78
CA THR A 43 1.39 1.22 9.68
C THR A 43 1.31 -0.02 10.55
N MET A 44 2.36 -0.85 10.56
CA MET A 44 2.47 -1.99 11.46
C MET A 44 3.37 -1.66 12.66
N LEU A 45 2.81 -1.73 13.86
CA LEU A 45 3.57 -1.64 15.10
C LEU A 45 4.02 -3.05 15.52
N VAL A 46 5.32 -3.28 15.63
CA VAL A 46 5.86 -4.58 16.07
C VAL A 46 6.41 -4.47 17.48
N VAL A 47 5.95 -5.36 18.36
CA VAL A 47 6.39 -5.43 19.76
C VAL A 47 7.21 -6.71 19.95
N SER A 48 8.40 -6.58 20.51
CA SER A 48 9.33 -7.68 20.73
C SER A 48 9.75 -7.76 22.20
N LYS A 49 9.99 -8.98 22.69
CA LYS A 49 10.47 -9.21 24.07
C LYS A 49 11.97 -8.95 24.24
N LYS A 50 12.73 -9.05 23.15
CA LYS A 50 14.18 -8.81 23.12
C LYS A 50 14.45 -7.67 22.15
N PRO A 51 15.46 -6.82 22.40
CA PRO A 51 15.86 -5.79 21.44
C PRO A 51 16.10 -6.43 20.07
N VAL A 52 15.52 -5.85 19.02
CA VAL A 52 15.69 -6.31 17.64
C VAL A 52 16.49 -5.26 16.89
N GLU A 53 17.58 -5.68 16.26
CA GLU A 53 18.37 -4.81 15.39
C GLU A 53 17.67 -4.61 14.04
N LEU A 54 17.84 -3.43 13.44
CA LEU A 54 17.26 -3.08 12.14
C LEU A 54 17.62 -4.09 11.04
N GLU A 55 18.85 -4.61 11.04
CA GLU A 55 19.31 -5.59 10.05
C GLU A 55 18.60 -6.95 10.21
N THR A 56 18.23 -7.32 11.44
CA THR A 56 17.38 -8.49 11.68
C THR A 56 15.97 -8.26 11.10
N PHE A 57 15.48 -7.02 11.15
CA PHE A 57 14.19 -6.67 10.56
C PHE A 57 14.20 -6.76 9.03
N LYS A 58 15.21 -6.19 8.37
CA LYS A 58 15.36 -6.30 6.92
C LYS A 58 15.50 -7.74 6.44
N THR A 59 16.16 -8.59 7.21
CA THR A 59 16.37 -10.01 6.84
C THR A 59 15.12 -10.88 7.02
N LEU A 60 14.13 -10.46 7.83
CA LEU A 60 12.87 -11.19 7.99
C LEU A 60 12.07 -11.29 6.68
N ASN A 61 12.13 -10.27 5.82
CA ASN A 61 11.43 -10.28 4.55
C ASN A 61 12.12 -9.39 3.51
N ARG A 62 12.50 -9.99 2.37
CA ARG A 62 13.13 -9.29 1.22
C ARG A 62 12.30 -8.15 0.63
N HIS A 63 11.00 -8.11 0.89
CA HIS A 63 10.11 -7.04 0.40
C HIS A 63 10.14 -5.79 1.29
N ILE A 64 10.88 -5.82 2.41
CA ILE A 64 11.09 -4.62 3.24
C ILE A 64 12.03 -3.69 2.49
N SER A 65 11.48 -2.63 1.90
CA SER A 65 12.23 -1.66 1.11
C SER A 65 13.23 -0.84 1.94
N SER A 66 12.91 -0.55 3.20
CA SER A 66 13.75 0.22 4.11
C SER A 66 13.38 -0.09 5.56
N SER A 67 14.31 0.16 6.47
CA SER A 67 14.06 0.16 7.90
C SER A 67 14.81 1.31 8.53
N GLU A 68 14.11 2.15 9.29
CA GLU A 68 14.69 3.29 10.00
C GLU A 68 14.33 3.25 11.48
N GLN A 69 15.22 3.78 12.32
CA GLN A 69 14.91 3.95 13.73
C GLN A 69 14.15 5.26 13.91
N ILE A 70 12.90 5.15 14.32
CA ILE A 70 12.06 6.32 14.55
C ILE A 70 12.28 6.84 15.97
N ALA A 71 12.43 8.16 16.12
CA ALA A 71 12.53 8.80 17.42
C ALA A 71 11.24 8.63 18.23
N ARG A 72 11.38 8.22 19.50
CA ARG A 72 10.29 7.90 20.43
C ARG A 72 9.24 9.01 20.52
N ASP A 73 9.70 10.26 20.66
CA ASP A 73 8.84 11.40 20.92
C ASP A 73 7.83 11.64 19.79
N GLY A 74 8.22 11.37 18.54
CA GLY A 74 7.36 11.49 17.38
C GLY A 74 6.21 10.46 17.40
N ILE A 75 6.50 9.19 17.64
CA ILE A 75 5.48 8.12 17.68
C ILE A 75 4.51 8.31 18.84
N VAL A 76 5.03 8.63 20.02
CA VAL A 76 4.21 8.84 21.21
C VAL A 76 3.22 9.98 21.00
N SER A 77 3.64 11.06 20.31
CA SER A 77 2.76 12.19 20.00
C SER A 77 1.62 11.83 19.03
N GLU A 78 1.89 11.01 18.01
CA GLU A 78 0.87 10.58 17.05
C GLU A 78 -0.10 9.55 17.64
N VAL A 79 0.41 8.58 18.40
CA VAL A 79 -0.44 7.61 19.12
C VAL A 79 -1.32 8.33 20.14
N ALA A 80 -0.80 9.33 20.86
CA ALA A 80 -1.57 10.10 21.83
C ALA A 80 -2.67 10.97 21.21
N LYS A 81 -2.60 11.32 19.92
CA LYS A 81 -3.68 12.06 19.22
C LYS A 81 -4.92 11.20 18.97
N GLY A 82 -4.74 9.90 18.74
CA GLY A 82 -5.82 8.95 18.46
C GLY A 82 -6.43 8.28 19.71
N VAL A 83 -5.76 8.37 20.86
CA VAL A 83 -6.19 7.74 22.11
C VAL A 83 -6.73 8.81 23.08
N GLY A 84 -7.84 8.53 23.77
CA GLY A 84 -8.42 9.46 24.73
C GLY A 84 -7.42 9.90 25.82
N LYS A 85 -7.44 11.21 26.16
CA LYS A 85 -6.46 11.89 27.05
C LYS A 85 -6.11 11.16 28.35
N SER A 86 -7.01 10.34 28.89
CA SER A 86 -6.80 9.57 30.12
C SER A 86 -5.81 8.40 29.97
N THR A 87 -5.63 7.87 28.76
CA THR A 87 -4.79 6.67 28.53
C THR A 87 -3.40 7.02 27.99
N SER A 88 -3.24 8.21 27.38
CA SER A 88 -1.97 8.67 26.82
C SER A 88 -0.85 8.74 27.87
N ALA A 89 -1.14 9.19 29.10
CA ALA A 89 -0.14 9.25 30.18
C ALA A 89 0.35 7.87 30.63
N ALA A 90 -0.52 6.85 30.62
CA ALA A 90 -0.15 5.48 30.96
C ALA A 90 0.69 4.84 29.85
N ILE A 91 0.37 5.11 28.58
CA ILE A 91 1.14 4.64 27.42
C ILE A 91 2.54 5.28 27.42
N ILE A 92 2.64 6.59 27.66
CA ILE A 92 3.92 7.31 27.78
C ILE A 92 4.82 6.69 28.85
N LYS A 93 4.23 6.31 29.99
CA LYS A 93 4.94 5.73 31.14
C LYS A 93 5.27 4.24 31.00
N ALA A 94 4.51 3.50 30.20
CA ALA A 94 4.67 2.05 30.02
C ALA A 94 5.58 1.68 28.83
N LEU A 95 5.78 2.59 27.88
CA LEU A 95 6.77 2.42 26.83
C LEU A 95 8.17 2.71 27.42
N PRO A 96 9.17 1.83 27.20
CA PRO A 96 10.53 2.03 27.68
C PRO A 96 11.16 3.30 27.11
#